data_AF-A0A2N1PI81-F1
#
_entry.id   AF-A0A2N1PI81-F1
#
_cell.length_a   1.000
_cell.length_b   1.000
_cell.length_c   1.000
_cell.angle_alpha   90.00
_cell.angle_beta   90.00
_cell.angle_gamma   90.00
#
_symmetry.space_group_name_H-M   'P 1'
#
loop_
_entity.id
_entity.type
_entity.pdbx_description
1 polymer ?
#
loop_
_entity_poly.entity_id
_entity_poly.type
_entity_poly.pdbx_seq_one_letter_code
_entity_poly.pdbx_strand_id
1 'polypeptide(L)'
;MQKSFKDPKPTLYVVATPIGNLKDISYRAVEILNEVDVILAEDTRTSSVLLNHYQIKKQMMSYHEFNKDDKESQIINLLSEGKNLALISDAGTPGINDPGYEIIKKVIESGYYVVSIPGASALLAAIVTSGLIIQPFTFLGFLPRKQAEMKKILTSYIHRKETLVIYESPLRVSKTIQTIYQILGERNVSLARELTKAFETIIRTTLSQAILMEHNPKGEYVIIIEGDTQKQTDFNETIVDHVSRLVKQGETEKDAMKIVALERSIPKSEVYQA
;
A
#
# COMPACT_ATOMS: atom_id res chain seq x y z
N MET A 1 22.46 19.08 1.80
CA MET A 1 23.15 17.84 1.36
C MET A 1 23.44 16.99 2.58
N GLN A 2 22.96 15.74 2.61
CA GLN A 2 23.16 14.81 3.72
C GLN A 2 24.25 13.79 3.35
N LYS A 3 25.29 13.67 4.19
CA LYS A 3 26.31 12.62 4.09
C LYS A 3 26.29 11.80 5.39
N SER A 4 25.24 11.00 5.55
CA SER A 4 24.82 10.36 6.81
C SER A 4 25.90 9.70 7.65
N PHE A 5 26.98 9.20 7.03
CA PHE A 5 28.02 8.43 7.71
C PHE A 5 29.42 9.06 7.61
N LYS A 6 29.51 10.31 7.12
CA LYS A 6 30.80 11.04 7.02
C LYS A 6 30.85 12.24 7.94
N ASP A 7 29.73 12.92 8.11
CA ASP A 7 29.63 14.12 8.93
C ASP A 7 28.90 13.74 10.23
N PRO A 8 29.55 13.78 11.41
CA PRO A 8 28.90 13.45 12.67
C PRO A 8 27.84 14.52 12.97
N LYS A 9 26.57 14.13 12.85
CA LYS A 9 25.42 15.01 13.08
C LYS A 9 24.32 14.26 13.82
N PRO A 10 23.61 14.90 14.76
CA PRO A 10 22.44 14.31 15.40
C PRO A 10 21.43 13.85 14.35
N THR A 11 20.97 12.62 14.51
CA THR A 11 20.22 11.89 13.48
C THR A 11 18.96 11.26 14.06
N LEU A 12 17.86 11.39 13.30
CA LEU A 12 16.68 10.55 13.47
C LEU A 12 16.78 9.32 12.55
N TYR A 13 16.91 8.15 13.14
CA TYR A 13 16.87 6.87 12.43
C TYR A 13 15.43 6.40 12.27
N VAL A 14 14.97 6.19 11.04
CA VAL A 14 13.65 5.60 10.76
C VAL A 14 13.84 4.11 10.60
N VAL A 15 13.45 3.33 11.63
CA VAL A 15 13.81 1.92 11.74
C VAL A 15 12.60 1.04 11.48
N ALA A 16 12.67 0.23 10.42
CA ALA A 16 11.63 -0.74 10.15
C ALA A 16 11.62 -1.88 11.19
N THR A 17 10.45 -2.19 11.71
CA THR A 17 10.20 -3.28 12.67
C THR A 17 9.54 -4.48 11.97
N PRO A 18 9.57 -5.68 12.57
CA PRO A 18 8.86 -6.84 12.03
C PRO A 18 7.36 -6.61 11.81
N ILE A 19 6.76 -7.31 10.84
CA ILE A 19 5.32 -7.25 10.54
C ILE A 19 4.49 -8.42 11.11
N GLY A 20 5.10 -9.25 11.96
CA GLY A 20 4.43 -10.40 12.56
C GLY A 20 5.39 -11.46 13.11
N ASN A 21 6.53 -11.66 12.46
CA ASN A 21 7.57 -12.57 12.93
C ASN A 21 8.78 -11.79 13.44
N LEU A 22 9.08 -11.90 14.74
CA LEU A 22 10.18 -11.15 15.36
C LEU A 22 11.52 -11.33 14.65
N LYS A 23 11.75 -12.48 13.97
CA LYS A 23 12.97 -12.78 13.22
C LYS A 23 13.18 -11.94 11.95
N ASP A 24 12.17 -11.20 11.49
CA ASP A 24 12.27 -10.36 10.28
C ASP A 24 12.93 -9.00 10.55
N ILE A 25 13.39 -8.74 11.78
CA ILE A 25 14.20 -7.56 12.07
C ILE A 25 15.56 -7.69 11.40
N SER A 26 16.12 -6.59 10.90
CA SER A 26 17.50 -6.60 10.40
C SER A 26 18.50 -6.49 11.55
N TYR A 27 19.68 -7.08 11.38
CA TYR A 27 20.79 -6.92 12.35
C TYR A 27 21.09 -5.43 12.59
N ARG A 28 21.09 -4.62 11.52
CA ARG A 28 21.33 -3.17 11.62
C ARG A 28 20.25 -2.44 12.41
N ALA A 29 19.00 -2.89 12.37
CA ALA A 29 17.95 -2.31 13.21
C ALA A 29 18.24 -2.57 14.70
N VAL A 30 18.65 -3.79 15.06
CA VAL A 30 19.02 -4.13 16.45
C VAL A 30 20.23 -3.32 16.92
N GLU A 31 21.26 -3.15 16.08
CA GLU A 31 22.43 -2.31 16.39
C GLU A 31 22.02 -0.86 16.65
N ILE A 32 21.32 -0.24 15.71
CA ILE A 32 20.89 1.17 15.83
C ILE A 32 20.00 1.38 17.05
N LEU A 33 19.04 0.48 17.31
CA LEU A 33 18.19 0.57 18.50
C LEU A 33 18.98 0.41 19.81
N ASN A 34 20.13 -0.27 19.81
CA ASN A 34 21.05 -0.33 20.95
C ASN A 34 21.99 0.88 21.05
N GLU A 35 22.20 1.63 19.97
CA GLU A 35 23.13 2.77 19.95
C GLU A 35 22.43 4.09 20.27
N VAL A 36 21.20 4.31 19.79
CA VAL A 36 20.46 5.58 19.98
C VAL A 36 20.20 5.90 21.45
N ASP A 37 20.00 7.18 21.75
CA ASP A 37 19.70 7.68 23.09
C ASP A 37 18.23 7.45 23.48
N VAL A 38 17.31 7.64 22.54
CA VAL A 38 15.86 7.51 22.75
C VAL A 38 15.19 6.83 21.57
N ILE A 39 14.23 5.96 21.87
CA ILE A 39 13.36 5.31 20.89
C ILE A 39 11.98 5.96 20.94
N LEU A 40 11.53 6.52 19.83
CA LEU A 40 10.20 7.04 19.59
C LEU A 40 9.33 5.90 19.05
N ALA A 41 8.26 5.56 19.76
CA ALA A 41 7.36 4.47 19.40
C ALA A 41 5.90 4.94 19.37
N GLU A 42 5.09 4.36 18.49
CA GLU A 42 3.65 4.60 18.45
C GLU A 42 2.97 4.09 19.73
N ASP A 43 3.06 2.78 19.99
CA ASP A 43 2.71 2.18 21.28
C ASP A 43 3.94 1.57 21.97
N THR A 44 4.35 2.22 23.06
CA THR A 44 5.45 1.75 23.92
C THR A 44 5.19 0.36 24.52
N ARG A 45 3.94 -0.06 24.69
CA ARG A 45 3.58 -1.39 25.23
C ARG A 45 3.86 -2.47 24.19
N THR A 46 3.44 -2.26 22.94
CA THR A 46 3.73 -3.14 21.81
C THR A 46 5.23 -3.22 21.56
N SER A 47 5.88 -2.06 21.46
CA SER A 47 7.32 -1.94 21.21
C SER A 47 8.17 -2.57 22.32
N SER A 48 7.70 -2.56 23.58
CA SER A 48 8.40 -3.23 24.70
C SER A 48 8.60 -4.72 24.47
N VAL A 49 7.67 -5.41 23.80
CA VAL A 49 7.80 -6.84 23.50
C VAL A 49 8.98 -7.08 22.56
N LEU A 50 9.10 -6.25 21.51
CA LEU A 50 10.21 -6.30 20.56
C LEU A 50 11.55 -6.03 21.26
N LEU A 51 11.64 -4.92 22.01
CA LEU A 51 12.88 -4.55 22.69
C LEU A 51 13.31 -5.59 23.72
N ASN A 52 12.36 -6.17 24.47
CA ASN A 52 12.66 -7.23 25.44
C ASN A 52 13.18 -8.50 24.76
N HIS A 53 12.60 -8.90 23.62
CA HIS A 53 13.07 -10.07 22.86
C HIS A 53 14.54 -9.92 22.42
N TYR A 54 14.92 -8.72 21.99
CA TYR A 54 16.28 -8.38 21.56
C TYR A 54 17.17 -7.84 22.69
N GLN A 55 16.70 -7.86 23.94
CA GLN A 55 17.42 -7.38 25.13
C GLN A 55 17.88 -5.91 25.04
N ILE A 56 17.14 -5.08 24.30
CA ILE A 56 17.42 -3.66 24.11
C ILE A 56 16.89 -2.88 25.32
N LYS A 57 17.79 -2.27 26.09
CA LYS A 57 17.45 -1.45 27.27
C LYS A 57 17.64 0.03 26.96
N LYS A 58 16.63 0.64 26.34
CA LYS A 58 16.62 2.06 26.01
C LYS A 58 15.38 2.77 26.52
N GLN A 59 15.51 4.08 26.72
CA GLN A 59 14.37 4.92 27.03
C GLN A 59 13.45 5.00 25.81
N MET A 60 12.16 4.70 26.02
CA MET A 60 11.13 4.93 25.02
C MET A 60 10.37 6.22 25.30
N MET A 61 9.93 6.88 24.24
CA MET A 61 8.99 8.00 24.26
C MET A 61 7.84 7.68 23.30
N SER A 62 6.59 7.89 23.73
CA SER A 62 5.45 7.73 22.84
C SER A 62 5.34 8.90 21.85
N TYR A 63 5.06 8.58 20.59
CA TYR A 63 4.78 9.52 19.52
C TYR A 63 3.64 8.98 18.65
N HIS A 64 2.46 9.57 18.77
CA HIS A 64 1.24 9.14 18.05
C HIS A 64 0.40 10.35 17.66
N GLU A 65 -0.68 10.17 16.88
CA GLU A 65 -1.34 11.32 16.25
C GLU A 65 -1.92 12.38 17.21
N PHE A 66 -2.33 11.97 18.41
CA PHE A 66 -2.97 12.87 19.37
C PHE A 66 -2.03 13.81 20.13
N ASN A 67 -0.70 13.66 20.02
CA ASN A 67 0.26 14.41 20.85
C ASN A 67 1.42 15.04 20.05
N LYS A 68 1.25 15.22 18.73
CA LYS A 68 2.36 15.54 17.82
C LYS A 68 3.04 16.87 18.13
N ASP A 69 2.32 17.98 18.28
CA ASP A 69 2.94 19.31 18.34
C ASP A 69 3.90 19.49 19.53
N ASP A 70 3.47 19.09 20.73
CA ASP A 70 4.29 19.17 21.95
C ASP A 70 5.48 18.21 21.88
N LYS A 71 5.25 16.98 21.39
CA LYS A 71 6.28 15.95 21.30
C LYS A 71 7.33 16.27 20.25
N GLU A 72 6.94 16.84 19.13
CA GLU A 72 7.86 17.22 18.09
C GLU A 72 8.85 18.28 18.56
N SER A 73 8.39 19.28 19.32
CA SER A 73 9.27 20.29 19.91
C SER A 73 10.29 19.64 20.86
N GLN A 74 9.83 18.69 21.67
CA GLN A 74 10.71 17.89 22.54
C GLN A 74 11.74 17.07 21.73
N ILE A 75 11.34 16.46 20.61
CA ILE A 75 12.22 15.66 19.74
C ILE A 75 13.30 16.53 19.10
N ILE A 76 12.93 17.72 18.59
CA ILE A 76 13.89 18.67 18.03
C ILE A 76 14.88 19.15 19.10
N ASN A 77 14.41 19.40 20.33
CA ASN A 77 15.29 19.77 21.44
C ASN A 77 16.31 18.66 21.75
N LEU A 78 15.89 17.39 21.80
CA LEU A 78 16.82 16.26 22.00
C LEU A 78 17.89 16.20 20.90
N LEU A 79 17.52 16.39 19.64
CA LEU A 79 18.50 16.45 18.53
C LEU A 79 19.47 17.63 18.70
N SER A 80 18.98 18.79 19.17
CA SER A 80 19.82 19.97 19.42
C SER A 80 20.83 19.76 20.55
N GLU A 81 20.50 18.89 21.51
CA GLU A 81 21.40 18.45 22.59
C GLU A 81 22.46 17.44 22.12
N GLY A 82 22.49 17.09 20.84
CA GLY A 82 23.46 16.15 20.30
C GLY A 82 23.01 14.68 20.29
N LYS A 83 21.76 14.39 20.69
CA LYS A 83 21.25 13.02 20.83
C LYS A 83 20.85 12.42 19.49
N ASN A 84 21.03 11.11 19.37
CA ASN A 84 20.51 10.31 18.27
C ASN A 84 19.22 9.61 18.70
N LEU A 85 18.23 9.60 17.81
CA LEU A 85 16.90 9.08 18.11
C LEU A 85 16.53 8.02 17.08
N ALA A 86 15.74 7.02 17.46
CA ALA A 86 15.12 6.09 16.53
C ALA A 86 13.60 6.29 16.52
N LEU A 87 12.97 6.33 15.35
CA LEU A 87 11.53 6.23 15.15
C LEU A 87 11.19 4.80 14.70
N ILE A 88 10.29 4.15 15.42
CA ILE A 88 9.71 2.85 15.08
C ILE A 88 8.19 2.93 15.02
N SER A 89 7.57 2.09 14.18
CA SER A 89 6.13 1.82 14.19
C SER A 89 5.89 0.47 14.84
N ASP A 90 4.63 0.21 15.22
CA ASP A 90 4.22 -1.07 15.81
C ASP A 90 4.50 -2.25 14.87
N ALA A 91 4.45 -2.03 13.55
CA ALA A 91 4.84 -3.00 12.54
C ALA A 91 5.34 -2.32 11.25
N GLY A 92 6.39 -2.88 10.63
CA GLY A 92 6.86 -2.48 9.32
C GLY A 92 7.65 -1.17 9.31
N THR A 93 7.54 -0.40 8.23
CA THR A 93 8.33 0.82 8.02
C THR A 93 7.56 2.06 8.49
N PRO A 94 8.10 2.84 9.45
CA PRO A 94 7.41 4.03 9.97
C PRO A 94 7.11 5.08 8.89
N GLY A 95 6.01 5.81 9.07
CA GLY A 95 5.59 6.90 8.17
C GLY A 95 4.84 6.47 6.92
N ILE A 96 4.52 5.17 6.76
CA ILE A 96 3.70 4.64 5.65
C ILE A 96 2.36 4.15 6.21
N ASN A 97 1.31 4.98 6.11
CA ASN A 97 0.01 4.79 6.78
C ASN A 97 0.04 4.79 8.32
N ASP A 98 1.20 5.08 8.91
CA ASP A 98 1.41 5.26 10.35
C ASP A 98 1.92 6.69 10.65
N PRO A 99 1.85 7.16 11.91
CA PRO A 99 2.50 8.39 12.32
C PRO A 99 4.00 8.38 11.97
N GLY A 100 4.57 9.55 11.66
CA GLY A 100 6.02 9.66 11.42
C GLY A 100 6.42 10.67 10.35
N TYR A 101 5.59 10.84 9.32
CA TYR A 101 5.90 11.77 8.22
C TYR A 101 6.14 13.21 8.72
N GLU A 102 5.29 13.69 9.62
CA GLU A 102 5.37 15.06 10.16
C GLU A 102 6.66 15.30 10.93
N ILE A 103 7.03 14.41 11.86
CA ILE A 103 8.32 14.53 12.56
C ILE A 103 9.50 14.38 11.60
N ILE A 104 9.47 13.45 10.64
CA ILE A 104 10.54 13.29 9.64
C ILE A 104 10.75 14.61 8.89
N LYS A 105 9.66 15.23 8.42
CA LYS A 105 9.70 16.51 7.73
C LYS A 105 10.29 17.60 8.62
N LYS A 106 9.84 17.72 9.87
CA LYS A 106 10.30 18.75 10.81
C LYS A 106 11.77 18.59 11.20
N VAL A 107 12.26 17.35 11.32
CA VAL A 107 13.69 17.06 11.56
C VAL A 107 14.55 17.54 10.39
N ILE A 108 14.10 17.28 9.15
CA ILE A 108 14.76 17.76 7.93
C ILE A 108 14.75 19.30 7.88
N GLU A 109 13.62 19.93 8.16
CA GLU A 109 13.47 21.40 8.17
C GLU A 109 14.33 22.06 9.26
N SER A 110 14.52 21.38 10.39
CA SER A 110 15.42 21.81 11.47
C SER A 110 16.90 21.55 11.16
N GLY A 111 17.20 21.01 9.97
CA GLY A 111 18.55 20.79 9.46
C GLY A 111 19.23 19.52 9.95
N TYR A 112 18.58 18.66 10.73
CA TYR A 112 19.16 17.39 11.19
C TYR A 112 19.06 16.30 10.12
N TYR A 113 19.75 15.18 10.34
CA TYR A 113 19.72 14.06 9.41
C TYR A 113 18.57 13.10 9.71
N VAL A 114 18.01 12.54 8.64
CA VAL A 114 17.06 11.42 8.71
C VAL A 114 17.67 10.24 7.96
N VAL A 115 17.83 9.11 8.63
CA VAL A 115 18.46 7.90 8.07
C VAL A 115 17.50 6.73 8.12
N SER A 116 17.14 6.18 6.97
CA SER A 116 16.30 4.98 6.91
C SER A 116 17.11 3.71 7.18
N ILE A 117 16.62 2.89 8.12
CA ILE A 117 17.06 1.52 8.33
C ILE A 117 16.02 0.59 7.70
N PRO A 118 16.33 -0.03 6.54
CA PRO A 118 15.39 -0.86 5.82
C PRO A 118 15.10 -2.15 6.59
N GLY A 119 13.94 -2.75 6.31
CA GLY A 119 13.48 -3.97 6.97
C GLY A 119 12.15 -4.44 6.40
N ALA A 120 11.37 -5.14 7.22
CA ALA A 120 10.13 -5.79 6.82
C ALA A 120 9.10 -4.78 6.26
N SER A 121 8.39 -5.20 5.21
CA SER A 121 7.33 -4.41 4.57
C SER A 121 6.23 -5.35 4.08
N ALA A 122 5.03 -5.20 4.63
CA ALA A 122 3.87 -6.01 4.24
C ALA A 122 3.53 -5.82 2.75
N LEU A 123 3.63 -4.59 2.26
CA LEU A 123 3.50 -4.26 0.83
C LEU A 123 4.46 -5.08 -0.04
N LEU A 124 5.76 -5.05 0.26
CA LEU A 124 6.76 -5.73 -0.56
C LEU A 124 6.61 -7.25 -0.46
N ALA A 125 6.38 -7.79 0.75
CA ALA A 125 6.14 -9.21 0.96
C ALA A 125 4.90 -9.70 0.18
N ALA A 126 3.83 -8.91 0.16
CA ALA A 126 2.60 -9.25 -0.55
C ALA A 126 2.76 -9.21 -2.08
N ILE A 127 3.38 -8.17 -2.64
CA ILE A 127 3.47 -8.03 -4.09
C ILE A 127 4.41 -9.07 -4.71
N VAL A 128 5.56 -9.37 -4.08
CA VAL A 128 6.53 -10.36 -4.62
C VAL A 128 5.99 -11.78 -4.57
N THR A 129 5.05 -12.06 -3.66
CA THR A 129 4.38 -13.36 -3.56
C THR A 129 3.06 -13.41 -4.33
N SER A 130 2.56 -12.29 -4.89
CA SER A 130 1.22 -12.22 -5.49
C SER A 130 1.04 -13.08 -6.76
N GLY A 131 2.12 -13.31 -7.51
CA GLY A 131 2.04 -13.92 -8.85
C GLY A 131 1.55 -12.97 -9.94
N LEU A 132 1.31 -11.69 -9.63
CA LEU A 132 0.96 -10.63 -10.58
C LEU A 132 2.22 -9.89 -11.07
N ILE A 133 2.06 -9.05 -12.10
CA ILE A 133 3.12 -8.17 -12.57
C ILE A 133 3.55 -7.25 -11.42
N ILE A 134 4.83 -7.29 -11.05
CA ILE A 134 5.33 -6.55 -9.90
C ILE A 134 5.56 -5.08 -10.25
N GLN A 135 5.97 -4.76 -11.48
CA GLN A 135 6.35 -3.41 -11.89
C GLN A 135 5.78 -3.03 -13.27
N PRO A 136 5.27 -1.80 -13.43
CA PRO A 136 5.02 -0.80 -12.38
C PRO A 136 3.87 -1.21 -11.44
N PHE A 137 3.87 -0.67 -10.22
CA PHE A 137 2.75 -0.80 -9.28
C PHE A 137 2.43 0.54 -8.60
N THR A 138 1.19 0.67 -8.13
CA THR A 138 0.72 1.81 -7.33
C THR A 138 0.23 1.31 -5.98
N PHE A 139 0.74 1.92 -4.91
CA PHE A 139 0.25 1.67 -3.55
C PHE A 139 -0.78 2.72 -3.15
N LEU A 140 -1.97 2.26 -2.73
CA LEU A 140 -3.09 3.12 -2.34
C LEU A 140 -3.25 3.28 -0.82
N GLY A 141 -2.49 2.55 -0.02
CA GLY A 141 -2.70 2.49 1.42
C GLY A 141 -4.07 1.89 1.76
N PHE A 142 -4.74 2.46 2.76
CA PHE A 142 -6.11 2.09 3.10
C PHE A 142 -7.13 2.91 2.32
N LEU A 143 -8.09 2.23 1.69
CA LEU A 143 -9.20 2.92 1.04
C LEU A 143 -10.13 3.59 2.08
N PRO A 144 -10.79 4.72 1.75
CA PRO A 144 -11.75 5.38 2.63
C PRO A 144 -12.87 4.47 3.10
N ARG A 145 -13.34 4.66 4.34
CA ARG A 145 -14.46 3.87 4.90
C ARG A 145 -15.80 4.20 4.22
N LYS A 146 -15.98 5.46 3.79
CA LYS A 146 -17.18 5.90 3.08
C LYS A 146 -17.16 5.38 1.65
N GLN A 147 -18.21 4.64 1.28
CA GLN A 147 -18.28 3.96 -0.01
C GLN A 147 -18.23 4.92 -1.20
N ALA A 148 -18.83 6.12 -1.09
CA ALA A 148 -18.78 7.12 -2.16
C ALA A 148 -17.35 7.61 -2.44
N GLU A 149 -16.57 7.86 -1.39
CA GLU A 149 -15.16 8.29 -1.49
C GLU A 149 -14.28 7.16 -2.04
N MET A 150 -14.49 5.93 -1.56
CA MET A 150 -13.82 4.74 -2.08
C MET A 150 -14.06 4.57 -3.59
N LYS A 151 -15.32 4.63 -4.03
CA LYS A 151 -15.69 4.53 -5.45
C LYS A 151 -15.01 5.63 -6.27
N LYS A 152 -15.04 6.88 -5.78
CA LYS A 152 -14.39 8.01 -6.45
C LYS A 152 -12.89 7.78 -6.67
N ILE A 153 -12.19 7.25 -5.68
CA ILE A 153 -10.77 6.91 -5.81
C ILE A 153 -10.59 5.79 -6.84
N LEU A 154 -11.32 4.68 -6.70
CA LEU A 154 -11.19 3.51 -7.58
C LEU A 154 -11.49 3.83 -9.05
N THR A 155 -12.42 4.74 -9.34
CA THR A 155 -12.71 5.16 -10.71
C THR A 155 -11.48 5.72 -11.44
N SER A 156 -10.55 6.36 -10.73
CA SER A 156 -9.29 6.85 -11.33
C SER A 156 -8.30 5.74 -11.72
N TYR A 157 -8.59 4.49 -11.34
CA TYR A 157 -7.76 3.31 -11.59
C TYR A 157 -8.36 2.30 -12.59
N ILE A 158 -9.49 2.62 -13.23
CA ILE A 158 -10.17 1.72 -14.17
C ILE A 158 -9.26 1.33 -15.34
N HIS A 159 -8.52 2.26 -15.93
CA HIS A 159 -7.65 2.02 -17.10
C HIS A 159 -6.17 1.97 -16.77
N ARG A 160 -5.83 1.89 -15.48
CA ARG A 160 -4.45 1.84 -15.02
C ARG A 160 -3.89 0.45 -15.21
N LYS A 161 -2.80 0.34 -15.97
CA LYS A 161 -2.15 -0.93 -16.34
C LYS A 161 -1.21 -1.44 -15.25
N GLU A 162 -0.79 -0.57 -14.34
CA GLU A 162 0.02 -0.93 -13.19
C GLU A 162 -0.78 -1.74 -12.16
N THR A 163 -0.10 -2.66 -11.47
CA THR A 163 -0.69 -3.42 -10.37
C THR A 163 -1.02 -2.50 -9.19
N LEU A 164 -2.16 -2.71 -8.55
CA LEU A 164 -2.59 -1.93 -7.40
C LEU A 164 -2.35 -2.71 -6.11
N VAL A 165 -1.83 -2.04 -5.08
CA VAL A 165 -1.65 -2.63 -3.74
C VAL A 165 -2.43 -1.81 -2.72
N ILE A 166 -3.21 -2.50 -1.89
CA ILE A 166 -4.12 -1.90 -0.90
C ILE A 166 -3.97 -2.64 0.42
N TYR A 167 -3.96 -1.91 1.53
CA TYR A 167 -4.13 -2.49 2.86
C TYR A 167 -5.59 -2.49 3.27
N GLU A 168 -6.05 -3.56 3.93
CA GLU A 168 -7.44 -3.62 4.37
C GLU A 168 -7.62 -4.37 5.70
N SER A 169 -8.57 -3.86 6.48
CA SER A 169 -9.03 -4.49 7.71
C SER A 169 -9.82 -5.76 7.40
N PRO A 170 -9.69 -6.82 8.21
CA PRO A 170 -10.36 -8.09 7.96
C PRO A 170 -11.89 -7.96 8.06
N LEU A 171 -12.39 -6.97 8.80
CA LEU A 171 -13.83 -6.68 8.92
C LEU A 171 -14.40 -5.99 7.67
N ARG A 172 -13.54 -5.44 6.81
CA ARG A 172 -13.93 -4.67 5.62
C ARG A 172 -13.65 -5.39 4.31
N VAL A 173 -12.73 -6.37 4.32
CA VAL A 173 -12.18 -7.02 3.12
C VAL A 173 -13.26 -7.46 2.12
N SER A 174 -14.33 -8.14 2.57
CA SER A 174 -15.40 -8.61 1.69
C SER A 174 -16.12 -7.46 0.98
N LYS A 175 -16.46 -6.39 1.70
CA LYS A 175 -17.14 -5.21 1.13
C LYS A 175 -16.22 -4.44 0.19
N THR A 176 -14.94 -4.39 0.51
CA THR A 176 -13.92 -3.73 -0.32
C THR A 176 -13.73 -4.48 -1.64
N ILE A 177 -13.59 -5.81 -1.61
CA ILE A 177 -13.49 -6.65 -2.82
C ILE A 177 -14.73 -6.49 -3.72
N GLN A 178 -15.93 -6.53 -3.13
CA GLN A 178 -17.17 -6.28 -3.88
C GLN A 178 -17.18 -4.90 -4.55
N THR A 179 -16.72 -3.86 -3.86
CA THR A 179 -16.68 -2.50 -4.41
C THR A 179 -15.61 -2.39 -5.50
N ILE A 180 -14.46 -3.03 -5.34
CA ILE A 180 -13.41 -3.11 -6.36
C ILE A 180 -13.93 -3.75 -7.62
N TYR A 181 -14.57 -4.92 -7.52
CA TYR A 181 -15.17 -5.62 -8.67
C TYR A 181 -16.22 -4.76 -9.39
N GLN A 182 -17.10 -4.09 -8.64
CA GLN A 182 -18.12 -3.20 -9.20
C GLN A 182 -17.54 -2.04 -10.03
N ILE A 183 -16.34 -1.56 -9.70
CA ILE A 183 -15.73 -0.38 -10.33
C ILE A 183 -14.68 -0.75 -11.37
N LEU A 184 -13.81 -1.71 -11.06
CA LEU A 184 -12.68 -2.11 -11.89
C LEU A 184 -12.99 -3.30 -12.82
N GLY A 185 -14.13 -3.95 -12.64
CA GLY A 185 -14.52 -5.15 -13.39
C GLY A 185 -13.78 -6.41 -12.92
N GLU A 186 -13.78 -7.43 -13.77
CA GLU A 186 -13.09 -8.68 -13.50
C GLU A 186 -11.58 -8.52 -13.69
N ARG A 187 -10.81 -8.92 -12.66
CA ARG A 187 -9.35 -8.87 -12.65
C ARG A 187 -8.79 -10.02 -11.82
N ASN A 188 -7.55 -10.41 -12.09
CA ASN A 188 -6.82 -11.27 -11.17
C ASN A 188 -6.50 -10.51 -9.88
N VAL A 189 -6.53 -11.20 -8.74
CA VAL A 189 -6.30 -10.64 -7.42
C VAL A 189 -5.53 -11.64 -6.55
N SER A 190 -4.64 -11.12 -5.72
CA SER A 190 -4.02 -11.85 -4.62
C SER A 190 -4.46 -11.25 -3.28
N LEU A 191 -4.90 -12.10 -2.36
CA LEU A 191 -5.27 -11.73 -1.00
C LEU A 191 -4.24 -12.34 -0.05
N ALA A 192 -3.32 -11.52 0.44
CA ALA A 192 -2.31 -11.93 1.41
C ALA A 192 -2.79 -11.56 2.82
N ARG A 193 -2.89 -12.54 3.70
CA ARG A 193 -3.40 -12.39 5.07
C ARG A 193 -2.36 -12.87 6.06
N GLU A 194 -2.19 -12.13 7.16
CA GLU A 194 -1.32 -12.52 8.27
C GLU A 194 0.12 -12.84 7.83
N LEU A 195 0.65 -12.01 6.91
CA LEU A 195 2.00 -12.18 6.36
C LEU A 195 3.04 -12.32 7.48
N THR A 196 3.94 -13.28 7.30
CA THR A 196 5.02 -13.70 8.22
C THR A 196 4.54 -14.39 9.51
N LYS A 197 3.25 -14.37 9.84
CA LYS A 197 2.71 -14.96 11.06
C LYS A 197 2.37 -16.45 10.84
N ALA A 198 2.09 -17.17 11.93
CA ALA A 198 1.83 -18.61 11.91
C ALA A 198 0.63 -19.04 11.02
N PHE A 199 -0.32 -18.14 10.78
CA PHE A 199 -1.52 -18.39 9.97
C PHE A 199 -1.47 -17.64 8.63
N GLU A 200 -0.28 -17.39 8.08
CA GLU A 200 -0.13 -16.75 6.77
C GLU A 200 -0.98 -17.48 5.71
N THR A 201 -1.68 -16.70 4.89
CA THR A 201 -2.46 -17.24 3.77
C THR A 201 -2.34 -16.31 2.58
N ILE A 202 -1.97 -16.84 1.41
CA ILE A 202 -1.88 -16.08 0.16
C ILE A 202 -2.78 -16.75 -0.88
N ILE A 203 -3.93 -16.15 -1.13
CA ILE A 203 -4.92 -16.67 -2.08
C ILE A 203 -4.75 -15.93 -3.40
N ARG A 204 -4.54 -16.66 -4.49
CA ARG A 204 -4.49 -16.11 -5.86
C ARG A 204 -5.73 -16.59 -6.60
N THR A 205 -6.51 -15.66 -7.12
CA THR A 205 -7.86 -15.91 -7.61
C THR A 205 -8.29 -14.76 -8.53
N THR A 206 -9.51 -14.79 -9.05
CA THR A 206 -10.13 -13.60 -9.65
C THR A 206 -11.03 -12.86 -8.66
N LEU A 207 -11.36 -11.59 -8.95
CA LEU A 207 -12.27 -10.79 -8.13
C LEU A 207 -13.66 -11.42 -8.00
N SER A 208 -14.23 -11.96 -9.08
CA SER A 208 -15.53 -12.65 -9.04
C SER A 208 -15.52 -13.85 -8.09
N GLN A 209 -14.45 -14.65 -8.10
CA GLN A 209 -14.27 -15.78 -7.19
C GLN A 209 -14.04 -15.31 -5.75
N ALA A 210 -13.24 -14.25 -5.54
CA ALA A 210 -12.97 -13.70 -4.21
C ALA A 210 -14.25 -13.25 -3.51
N ILE A 211 -15.23 -12.69 -4.22
CA ILE A 211 -16.54 -12.28 -3.65
C ILE A 211 -17.31 -13.45 -3.03
N LEU A 212 -17.13 -14.66 -3.58
CA LEU A 212 -17.83 -15.87 -3.13
C LEU A 212 -17.13 -16.55 -1.95
N MET A 213 -15.91 -16.14 -1.61
CA MET A 213 -15.14 -16.73 -0.52
C MET A 213 -15.58 -16.18 0.83
N GLU A 214 -15.52 -17.03 1.85
CA GLU A 214 -15.57 -16.58 3.23
C GLU A 214 -14.18 -16.08 3.66
N HIS A 215 -14.08 -14.78 3.94
CA HIS A 215 -12.85 -14.18 4.42
C HIS A 215 -12.79 -14.20 5.95
N ASN A 216 -11.64 -14.60 6.49
CA ASN A 216 -11.43 -14.64 7.93
C ASN A 216 -11.53 -13.21 8.51
N PRO A 217 -12.39 -12.97 9.53
CA PRO A 217 -12.59 -11.64 10.12
C PRO A 217 -11.47 -11.22 11.09
N LYS A 218 -10.36 -11.98 11.13
CA LYS A 218 -9.17 -11.68 11.95
C LYS A 218 -7.89 -11.59 11.11
N GLY A 219 -6.95 -10.83 11.66
CA GLY A 219 -5.65 -10.57 11.06
C GLY A 219 -5.66 -9.36 10.15
N GLU A 220 -4.64 -9.19 9.34
CA GLU A 220 -4.51 -8.05 8.42
C GLU A 220 -4.39 -8.54 6.98
N TYR A 221 -4.98 -7.79 6.04
CA TYR A 221 -4.94 -8.12 4.62
C TYR A 221 -4.14 -7.09 3.82
N VAL A 222 -3.36 -7.61 2.86
CA VAL A 222 -2.86 -6.87 1.71
C VAL A 222 -3.52 -7.43 0.47
N ILE A 223 -4.19 -6.57 -0.29
CA ILE A 223 -4.90 -6.90 -1.54
C ILE A 223 -4.04 -6.40 -2.70
N ILE A 224 -3.66 -7.30 -3.59
CA ILE A 224 -2.90 -7.00 -4.81
C ILE A 224 -3.82 -7.26 -5.99
N ILE A 225 -4.06 -6.24 -6.80
CA ILE A 225 -5.03 -6.28 -7.90
C ILE A 225 -4.27 -6.09 -9.20
N GLU A 226 -4.55 -6.94 -10.18
CA GLU A 226 -4.02 -6.79 -11.52
C GLU A 226 -4.38 -5.42 -12.11
N GLY A 227 -3.48 -4.86 -12.92
CA GLY A 227 -3.80 -3.70 -13.73
C GLY A 227 -4.87 -4.04 -14.78
N ASP A 228 -5.34 -3.03 -15.49
CA ASP A 228 -6.21 -3.23 -16.64
C ASP A 228 -5.47 -4.00 -17.73
N THR A 229 -5.92 -5.24 -17.99
CA THR A 229 -5.41 -6.12 -19.03
C THR A 229 -6.24 -6.08 -20.29
N GLN A 230 -7.26 -5.21 -20.35
CA GLN A 230 -7.97 -4.97 -21.60
C GLN A 230 -6.92 -4.57 -22.63
N LYS A 231 -6.73 -5.46 -23.61
CA LYS A 231 -6.10 -5.07 -24.86
C LYS A 231 -6.96 -3.90 -25.31
N GLN A 232 -6.34 -2.73 -25.44
CA GLN A 232 -6.83 -1.78 -26.42
C GLN A 232 -6.87 -2.60 -27.70
N THR A 233 -8.07 -3.06 -28.06
CA THR A 233 -8.28 -3.65 -29.36
C THR A 233 -8.01 -2.48 -30.28
N ASP A 234 -6.78 -2.40 -30.79
CA ASP A 234 -6.44 -1.42 -31.81
C ASP A 234 -7.24 -1.86 -33.02
N PHE A 235 -8.44 -1.30 -33.13
CA PHE A 235 -9.25 -1.51 -34.31
C PHE A 235 -8.52 -0.74 -35.41
N ASN A 236 -7.75 -1.46 -36.21
CA ASN A 236 -7.12 -0.97 -37.45
C ASN A 236 -8.15 -0.54 -38.52
N GLU A 237 -9.41 -0.37 -38.13
CA GLU A 237 -10.55 -0.02 -38.94
C GLU A 237 -11.36 1.08 -38.23
N THR A 238 -12.02 1.95 -39.00
CA THR A 238 -12.87 3.01 -38.41
C THR A 238 -14.09 2.40 -37.71
N ILE A 239 -14.82 3.18 -36.90
CA ILE A 239 -16.08 2.73 -36.28
C ILE A 239 -17.06 2.28 -37.37
N VAL A 240 -17.16 3.03 -38.47
CA VAL A 240 -18.00 2.72 -39.63
C VAL A 240 -17.60 1.42 -40.31
N ASP A 241 -16.31 1.20 -40.53
CA ASP A 241 -15.80 -0.03 -41.13
C ASP A 241 -16.08 -1.25 -40.25
N HIS A 242 -15.93 -1.09 -38.93
CA HIS A 242 -16.21 -2.13 -37.96
C HIS A 242 -17.70 -2.52 -37.96
N VAL A 243 -18.60 -1.53 -37.94
CA VAL A 243 -20.05 -1.79 -38.07
C VAL A 243 -20.35 -2.47 -39.40
N SER A 244 -19.78 -1.97 -40.50
CA SER A 244 -19.98 -2.51 -41.86
C SER A 244 -19.50 -3.96 -41.99
N ARG A 245 -18.40 -4.32 -41.32
CA ARG A 245 -17.87 -5.68 -41.28
C ARG A 245 -18.85 -6.64 -40.60
N LEU A 246 -19.42 -6.25 -39.45
CA LEU A 246 -20.40 -7.07 -38.73
C LEU A 246 -21.72 -7.22 -39.53
N VAL A 247 -22.16 -6.16 -40.20
CA VAL A 247 -23.34 -6.22 -41.09
C VAL A 247 -23.09 -7.20 -42.25
N LYS A 248 -21.89 -7.19 -42.85
CA LYS A 248 -21.51 -8.18 -43.88
C LYS A 248 -21.44 -9.61 -43.35
N GLN A 249 -21.24 -9.78 -42.04
CA GLN A 249 -21.24 -11.08 -41.37
C GLN A 249 -22.64 -11.57 -40.98
N GLY A 250 -23.69 -10.81 -41.29
CA GLY A 250 -25.09 -11.20 -41.10
C GLY A 250 -25.78 -10.54 -39.90
N GLU A 251 -25.08 -9.68 -39.16
CA GLU A 251 -25.70 -8.91 -38.08
C GLU A 251 -26.61 -7.81 -38.63
N THR A 252 -27.69 -7.51 -37.91
CA THR A 252 -28.48 -6.31 -38.22
C THR A 252 -27.65 -5.07 -37.90
N GLU A 253 -27.84 -3.97 -38.64
CA GLU A 253 -27.12 -2.71 -38.39
C GLU A 253 -27.25 -2.25 -36.92
N LYS A 254 -28.44 -2.42 -36.34
CA LYS A 254 -28.72 -2.10 -34.94
C LYS A 254 -27.94 -2.97 -33.96
N ASP A 255 -27.73 -4.25 -34.28
CA ASP A 255 -27.01 -5.17 -33.40
C ASP A 255 -25.50 -5.05 -33.60
N ALA A 256 -25.03 -4.86 -34.84
CA ALA A 256 -23.66 -4.50 -35.16
C ALA A 256 -23.21 -3.25 -34.38
N MET A 257 -24.00 -2.18 -34.36
CA MET A 257 -23.67 -0.98 -33.58
C MET A 257 -23.58 -1.23 -32.06
N LYS A 258 -24.41 -2.13 -31.50
CA LYS A 258 -24.32 -2.51 -30.09
C LYS A 258 -23.07 -3.31 -29.81
N ILE A 259 -22.71 -4.23 -30.70
CA ILE A 259 -21.51 -5.06 -30.60
C ILE A 259 -20.28 -4.16 -30.69
N VAL A 260 -20.22 -3.24 -31.65
CA VAL A 260 -19.11 -2.28 -31.78
C VAL A 260 -18.99 -1.37 -30.55
N ALA A 261 -20.10 -0.86 -30.02
CA ALA A 261 -20.07 -0.05 -28.79
C ALA A 261 -19.48 -0.84 -27.60
N LEU A 262 -19.84 -2.12 -27.50
CA LEU A 262 -19.36 -3.03 -26.45
C LEU A 262 -17.88 -3.40 -26.65
N GLU A 263 -17.47 -3.77 -27.86
CA GLU A 263 -16.11 -4.20 -28.19
C GLU A 263 -15.11 -3.03 -28.15
N ARG A 264 -15.55 -1.81 -28.50
CA ARG A 264 -14.74 -0.58 -28.44
C ARG A 264 -14.80 0.12 -27.08
N SER A 265 -15.63 -0.34 -26.14
CA SER A 265 -15.86 0.32 -24.84
C SER A 265 -16.26 1.80 -24.96
N ILE A 266 -17.05 2.16 -25.98
CA ILE A 266 -17.54 3.53 -26.22
C ILE A 266 -19.07 3.62 -26.06
N PRO A 267 -19.64 4.77 -25.68
CA PRO A 267 -21.08 4.97 -25.63
C PRO A 267 -21.75 4.70 -26.98
N LYS A 268 -22.95 4.11 -26.98
CA LYS A 268 -23.70 3.87 -28.23
C LYS A 268 -23.93 5.15 -29.03
N SER A 269 -24.13 6.29 -28.36
CA SER A 269 -24.25 7.60 -29.01
C SER A 269 -23.05 7.97 -29.88
N GLU A 270 -21.86 7.54 -29.50
CA GLU A 270 -20.63 7.77 -30.26
C GLU A 270 -20.57 6.89 -31.52
N VAL A 271 -21.06 5.65 -31.44
CA VAL A 271 -21.22 4.77 -32.62
C VAL A 271 -22.29 5.30 -33.58
N TYR A 272 -23.38 5.87 -33.06
CA TYR A 272 -24.45 6.46 -33.89
C TYR A 272 -24.04 7.77 -34.59
N GLN A 273 -22.99 8.44 -34.11
CA GLN A 273 -22.52 9.73 -34.63
C GLN A 273 -21.31 9.59 -35.57
N ALA A 274 -20.75 8.39 -35.68
CA ALA A 274 -19.55 8.09 -36.47
C ALA A 274 -19.84 7.92 -37.97
#